data_AF-A0A6G6YLC5-F1
#
_entry.id   AF-A0A6G6YLC5-F1
#
_cell.length_a   1.000
_cell.length_b   1.000
_cell.length_c   1.000
_cell.angle_alpha   90.00
_cell.angle_beta   90.00
_cell.angle_gamma   90.00
#
_symmetry.space_group_name_H-M   'P 1'
#
loop_
_entity.id
_entity.type
_entity.pdbx_description
1 polymer ?
#
loop_
_entity_poly.entity_id
_entity_poly.type
_entity_poly.pdbx_seq_one_letter_code
_entity_poly.pdbx_strand_id
1 'polypeptide(L)'
;MDGIQPITKSRINYLLSHNVPPIIHANPSETELEYYESMGVKEFQCVKIVLNFYVIKDIDENTIEGIPYNVSLMPMLKRGKIDTFSIENFKIFDLQKVNENSNLVYTEFNPFQKWNQGMGMSYEIFAEIGYNNFIDSLGFNWGMFFLSPIFDKRDVQLPENEDYTNEMNAKFRRYKTNLYFKNFKNSVPRRVFGCGSPIELFLLQGLHVKNLTPNMQTSIFKTGEIVSNYFDMQRDELWLGQERLITEVDLYFPEKKLAIFCDGKEFHDAEKDRRIVKELEQLGIQSLRFSGKQITENLEAVLNSIERQY
;
A
#
# COMPACT_ATOMS: atom_id res chain seq x y z
N MET A 1 -0.65 10.96 -7.09
CA MET A 1 -0.65 10.36 -8.45
C MET A 1 -2.01 10.66 -9.02
N ASP A 2 -2.08 11.22 -10.22
CA ASP A 2 -3.33 11.58 -10.89
C ASP A 2 -3.20 11.32 -12.40
N GLY A 3 -4.33 11.32 -13.11
CA GLY A 3 -4.41 11.11 -14.56
C GLY A 3 -3.97 9.72 -15.00
N ILE A 4 -3.54 9.60 -16.25
CA ILE A 4 -3.09 8.33 -16.82
C ILE A 4 -1.65 8.02 -16.36
N GLN A 5 -1.46 6.81 -15.86
CA GLN A 5 -0.20 6.27 -15.35
C GLN A 5 0.16 4.94 -16.04
N PRO A 6 1.45 4.56 -16.10
CA PRO A 6 2.60 5.38 -15.72
C PRO A 6 2.89 6.49 -16.74
N ILE A 7 3.58 7.54 -16.28
CA ILE A 7 4.26 8.47 -17.17
C ILE A 7 5.45 7.75 -17.81
N THR A 8 5.57 7.84 -19.13
CA THR A 8 6.61 7.17 -19.92
C THR A 8 7.33 8.18 -20.82
N LYS A 9 8.61 7.94 -21.14
CA LYS A 9 9.38 8.86 -21.97
C LYS A 9 8.90 8.83 -23.43
N SER A 10 8.41 7.71 -23.93
CA SER A 10 7.71 7.58 -25.22
C SER A 10 6.45 8.46 -25.27
N ARG A 11 5.63 8.48 -24.21
CA ARG A 11 4.50 9.41 -24.09
C ARG A 11 4.97 10.87 -24.14
N ILE A 12 5.97 11.22 -23.33
CA ILE A 12 6.51 12.59 -23.29
C ILE A 12 7.03 13.02 -24.67
N ASN A 13 7.80 12.15 -25.34
CA ASN A 13 8.34 12.41 -26.66
C ASN A 13 7.24 12.56 -27.72
N TYR A 14 6.17 11.75 -27.63
CA TYR A 14 5.04 11.84 -28.55
C TYR A 14 4.31 13.19 -28.39
N LEU A 15 4.06 13.65 -27.17
CA LEU A 15 3.45 14.96 -26.93
C LEU A 15 4.33 16.09 -27.49
N LEU A 16 5.64 16.05 -27.21
CA LEU A 16 6.59 17.03 -27.71
C LEU A 16 6.66 17.05 -29.24
N SER A 17 6.61 15.89 -29.91
CA SER A 17 6.63 15.84 -31.39
C SER A 17 5.39 16.42 -32.04
N HIS A 18 4.31 16.60 -31.28
CA HIS A 18 3.06 17.24 -31.73
C HIS A 18 2.92 18.67 -31.19
N ASN A 19 4.01 19.28 -30.68
CA ASN A 19 4.03 20.61 -30.07
C ASN A 19 3.09 20.76 -28.86
N VAL A 20 2.76 19.65 -28.19
CA VAL A 20 1.99 19.67 -26.95
C VAL A 20 2.98 19.69 -25.78
N PRO A 21 2.88 20.66 -24.86
CA PRO A 21 3.70 20.64 -23.64
C PRO A 21 3.51 19.32 -22.90
N PRO A 22 4.59 18.68 -22.39
CA PRO A 22 4.50 17.39 -21.71
C PRO A 22 3.99 17.55 -20.26
N ILE A 23 2.95 18.37 -20.08
CA ILE A 23 2.28 18.60 -18.82
C ILE A 23 1.20 17.54 -18.68
N ILE A 24 1.31 16.76 -17.61
CA ILE A 24 0.41 15.64 -17.34
C ILE A 24 -0.72 16.14 -16.45
N HIS A 25 -1.92 16.22 -17.02
CA HIS A 25 -3.13 16.63 -16.34
C HIS A 25 -3.97 15.42 -15.93
N ALA A 26 -4.91 15.62 -14.98
CA ALA A 26 -5.92 14.62 -14.65
C ALA A 26 -6.77 14.26 -15.88
N ASN A 27 -7.18 15.29 -16.62
CA ASN A 27 -7.83 15.18 -17.92
C ASN A 27 -6.76 15.09 -19.03
N PRO A 28 -6.63 13.95 -19.74
CA PRO A 28 -5.68 13.84 -20.84
C PRO A 28 -6.09 14.73 -22.02
N SER A 29 -5.11 15.26 -22.75
CA SER A 29 -5.36 15.96 -24.02
C SER A 29 -5.76 14.98 -25.14
N GLU A 30 -6.37 15.48 -26.22
CA GLU A 30 -6.69 14.65 -27.39
C GLU A 30 -5.45 13.96 -27.96
N THR A 31 -4.34 14.70 -28.11
CA THR A 31 -3.05 14.15 -28.57
C THR A 31 -2.51 13.07 -27.63
N GLU A 32 -2.76 13.19 -26.32
CA GLU A 32 -2.39 12.14 -25.37
C GLU A 32 -3.23 10.88 -25.56
N LEU A 33 -4.53 11.02 -25.84
CA LEU A 33 -5.39 9.87 -26.14
C LEU A 33 -4.97 9.18 -27.44
N GLU A 34 -4.65 9.95 -28.48
CA GLU A 34 -4.13 9.43 -29.75
C GLU A 34 -2.85 8.59 -29.56
N TYR A 35 -1.95 9.03 -28.66
CA TYR A 35 -0.76 8.25 -28.30
C TYR A 35 -1.16 6.86 -27.78
N TYR A 36 -2.11 6.77 -26.86
CA TYR A 36 -2.57 5.48 -26.32
C TYR A 36 -3.29 4.64 -27.38
N GLU A 37 -4.12 5.25 -28.22
CA GLU A 37 -4.76 4.58 -29.36
C GLU A 37 -3.73 3.97 -30.32
N SER A 38 -2.64 4.71 -30.61
CA SER A 38 -1.57 4.25 -31.50
C SER A 38 -0.84 3.02 -30.96
N MET A 39 -0.80 2.83 -29.64
CA MET A 39 -0.26 1.64 -28.96
C MET A 39 -1.29 0.49 -28.86
N GLY A 40 -2.51 0.67 -29.36
CA GLY A 40 -3.60 -0.29 -29.26
C GLY A 40 -4.26 -0.36 -27.88
N VAL A 41 -4.04 0.64 -27.02
CA VAL A 41 -4.77 0.76 -25.76
C VAL A 41 -6.17 1.27 -26.05
N LYS A 42 -7.18 0.61 -25.48
CA LYS A 42 -8.60 1.01 -25.61
C LYS A 42 -9.25 1.32 -24.27
N GLU A 43 -8.69 0.76 -23.21
CA GLU A 43 -9.26 0.73 -21.88
C GLU A 43 -8.16 0.81 -20.82
N PHE A 44 -8.47 1.45 -19.71
CA PHE A 44 -7.58 1.68 -18.57
C PHE A 44 -8.20 1.11 -17.30
N GLN A 45 -7.37 0.70 -16.34
CA GLN A 45 -7.88 0.31 -15.03
C GLN A 45 -7.92 1.53 -14.13
N CYS A 46 -9.09 1.92 -13.62
CA CYS A 46 -9.18 2.92 -12.57
C CYS A 46 -8.63 2.30 -11.27
N VAL A 47 -7.57 2.86 -10.71
CA VAL A 47 -6.91 2.39 -9.50
C VAL A 47 -7.02 3.45 -8.43
N LYS A 48 -7.55 3.05 -7.28
CA LYS A 48 -7.75 3.89 -6.11
C LYS A 48 -6.67 3.63 -5.09
N ILE A 49 -6.26 4.69 -4.39
CA ILE A 49 -5.32 4.62 -3.27
C ILE A 49 -6.16 4.73 -2.00
N VAL A 50 -6.21 3.65 -1.24
CA VAL A 50 -7.03 3.55 -0.02
C VAL A 50 -6.11 3.54 1.19
N LEU A 51 -6.38 4.45 2.14
CA LEU A 51 -5.76 4.44 3.46
C LEU A 51 -6.75 3.88 4.48
N ASN A 52 -6.22 3.06 5.39
CA ASN A 52 -6.96 2.57 6.53
C ASN A 52 -6.23 2.93 7.82
N PHE A 53 -7.00 3.42 8.78
CA PHE A 53 -6.52 3.88 10.08
C PHE A 53 -7.02 2.95 11.17
N TYR A 54 -6.16 2.64 12.13
CA TYR A 54 -6.51 1.79 13.28
C TYR A 54 -6.72 2.63 14.54
N VAL A 55 -6.28 3.89 14.49
CA VAL A 55 -6.44 4.90 15.54
C VAL A 55 -6.86 6.18 14.85
N ILE A 56 -7.88 6.81 15.42
CA ILE A 56 -8.35 8.14 15.05
C ILE A 56 -8.49 8.89 16.37
N LYS A 57 -7.83 10.03 16.50
CA LYS A 57 -7.80 10.83 17.73
C LYS A 57 -8.05 12.30 17.41
N ASP A 58 -8.91 12.93 18.20
CA ASP A 58 -9.01 14.39 18.20
C ASP A 58 -7.76 14.97 18.88
N ILE A 59 -7.01 15.79 18.14
CA ILE A 59 -5.90 16.58 18.70
C ILE A 59 -6.45 17.90 19.26
N ASP A 60 -7.38 18.52 18.53
CA ASP A 60 -8.08 19.74 18.91
C ASP A 60 -9.45 19.82 18.21
N GLU A 61 -10.17 20.94 18.38
CA GLU A 61 -11.54 21.13 17.85
C GLU A 61 -11.67 20.94 16.32
N ASN A 62 -10.59 21.08 15.55
CA ASN A 62 -10.63 21.01 14.08
C ASN A 62 -9.63 20.02 13.47
N THR A 63 -8.88 19.29 14.31
CA THR A 63 -7.78 18.44 13.85
C THR A 63 -7.92 17.03 14.39
N ILE A 64 -7.98 16.07 13.46
CA ILE A 64 -7.99 14.64 13.75
C ILE A 64 -6.68 14.05 13.27
N GLU A 65 -6.02 13.29 14.14
CA GLU A 65 -4.88 12.44 13.79
C GLU A 65 -5.36 11.02 13.52
N GLY A 66 -5.02 10.52 12.33
CA GLY A 66 -5.21 9.11 11.97
C GLY A 66 -3.87 8.40 11.90
N ILE A 67 -3.72 7.29 12.62
CA ILE A 67 -2.53 6.42 12.47
C ILE A 67 -2.86 5.29 11.48
N PRO A 68 -2.20 5.23 10.31
CA PRO A 68 -2.55 4.25 9.29
C PRO A 68 -1.99 2.87 9.65
N TYR A 69 -2.79 1.82 9.46
CA TYR A 69 -2.30 0.43 9.51
C TYR A 69 -2.14 -0.19 8.12
N ASN A 70 -2.69 0.44 7.07
CA ASN A 70 -2.59 -0.09 5.71
C ASN A 70 -2.71 1.03 4.66
N VAL A 71 -1.89 0.91 3.61
CA VAL A 71 -2.05 1.65 2.36
C VAL A 71 -2.17 0.62 1.24
N SER A 72 -3.25 0.68 0.48
CA SER A 72 -3.55 -0.28 -0.58
C SER A 72 -3.91 0.39 -1.90
N LEU A 73 -3.53 -0.27 -2.99
CA LEU A 73 -4.02 0.02 -4.33
C LEU A 73 -5.18 -0.92 -4.64
N MET A 74 -6.34 -0.36 -4.98
CA MET A 74 -7.55 -1.11 -5.27
C MET A 74 -8.05 -0.80 -6.68
N PRO A 75 -8.28 -1.80 -7.55
CA PRO A 75 -8.93 -1.55 -8.82
C PRO A 75 -10.40 -1.23 -8.59
N MET A 76 -10.97 -0.32 -9.37
CA MET A 76 -12.40 -0.11 -9.39
C MET A 76 -13.10 -1.38 -9.85
N LEU A 77 -14.23 -1.70 -9.21
CA LEU A 77 -14.98 -2.91 -9.48
C LEU A 77 -16.41 -2.57 -9.92
N LYS A 78 -16.93 -3.33 -10.86
CA LYS A 78 -18.33 -3.31 -11.27
C LYS A 78 -18.85 -4.74 -11.33
N ARG A 79 -19.86 -5.04 -10.50
CA ARG A 79 -20.44 -6.40 -10.36
C ARG A 79 -19.36 -7.47 -10.09
N GLY A 80 -18.41 -7.16 -9.20
CA GLY A 80 -17.34 -8.07 -8.78
C GLY A 80 -16.21 -8.31 -9.79
N LYS A 81 -16.23 -7.64 -10.94
CA LYS A 81 -15.14 -7.67 -11.94
C LYS A 81 -14.41 -6.33 -11.95
N ILE A 82 -13.15 -6.34 -12.36
CA ILE A 82 -12.39 -5.11 -12.59
C ILE A 82 -13.14 -4.30 -13.64
N ASP A 83 -13.52 -3.08 -13.25
CA ASP A 83 -14.12 -2.11 -14.16
C ASP A 83 -13.00 -1.39 -14.91
N THR A 84 -13.27 -1.08 -16.16
CA THR A 84 -12.33 -0.38 -17.03
C THR A 84 -12.91 0.94 -17.51
N PHE A 85 -12.02 1.88 -17.80
CA PHE A 85 -12.35 3.19 -18.30
C PHE A 85 -11.90 3.28 -19.76
N SER A 86 -12.84 3.45 -20.68
CA SER A 86 -12.53 3.51 -22.11
C SER A 86 -11.91 4.86 -22.51
N ILE A 87 -11.25 4.91 -23.66
CA ILE A 87 -10.75 6.18 -24.22
C ILE A 87 -11.87 7.20 -24.43
N GLU A 88 -13.03 6.75 -24.91
CA GLU A 88 -14.19 7.62 -25.12
C GLU A 88 -14.70 8.23 -23.81
N ASN A 89 -14.58 7.52 -22.68
CA ASN A 89 -14.99 8.08 -21.40
C ASN A 89 -14.12 9.28 -20.98
N PHE A 90 -12.83 9.34 -21.36
CA PHE A 90 -11.99 10.52 -21.07
C PHE A 90 -12.46 11.78 -21.80
N LYS A 91 -13.17 11.63 -22.93
CA LYS A 91 -13.73 12.76 -23.70
C LYS A 91 -15.01 13.30 -23.06
N ILE A 92 -15.68 12.49 -22.22
CA ILE A 92 -17.00 12.81 -21.65
C ILE A 92 -16.89 13.28 -20.20
N PHE A 93 -16.02 12.64 -19.40
CA PHE A 93 -15.90 12.91 -17.98
C PHE A 93 -14.81 13.93 -17.69
N ASP A 94 -15.12 14.91 -16.85
CA ASP A 94 -14.14 15.79 -16.22
C ASP A 94 -13.51 15.08 -15.01
N LEU A 95 -12.36 14.45 -15.24
CA LEU A 95 -11.64 13.66 -14.25
C LEU A 95 -11.09 14.49 -13.11
N GLN A 96 -10.75 15.76 -13.35
CA GLN A 96 -10.32 16.64 -12.28
C GLN A 96 -11.45 16.80 -11.25
N LYS A 97 -12.67 17.07 -11.71
CA LYS A 97 -13.85 17.10 -10.83
C LYS A 97 -14.15 15.75 -10.21
N VAL A 98 -13.97 14.65 -10.94
CA VAL A 98 -14.17 13.31 -10.37
C VAL A 98 -13.17 13.06 -9.23
N ASN A 99 -11.91 13.46 -9.39
CA ASN A 99 -10.87 13.26 -8.38
C ASN A 99 -11.06 14.21 -7.18
N GLU A 100 -11.38 15.49 -7.42
CA GLU A 100 -11.68 16.48 -6.37
C GLU A 100 -12.91 16.08 -5.54
N ASN A 101 -13.93 15.48 -6.18
CA ASN A 101 -15.12 14.96 -5.50
C ASN A 101 -14.96 13.49 -5.07
N SER A 102 -13.77 12.88 -5.22
CA SER A 102 -13.52 11.48 -4.86
C SER A 102 -13.27 11.29 -3.36
N ASN A 103 -14.02 12.00 -2.52
CA ASN A 103 -14.10 11.82 -1.06
C ASN A 103 -14.84 10.52 -0.71
N LEU A 104 -14.45 9.42 -1.37
CA LEU A 104 -15.11 8.15 -1.21
C LEU A 104 -14.66 7.49 0.08
N VAL A 105 -15.65 7.18 0.90
CA VAL A 105 -15.52 6.31 2.07
C VAL A 105 -15.97 4.92 1.65
N TYR A 106 -15.17 3.92 2.01
CA TYR A 106 -15.52 2.52 1.85
C TYR A 106 -15.90 1.94 3.21
N THR A 107 -17.13 1.48 3.31
CA THR A 107 -17.59 0.65 4.43
C THR A 107 -17.26 -0.82 4.16
N GLU A 108 -16.99 -1.57 5.23
CA GLU A 108 -16.65 -3.00 5.17
C GLU A 108 -15.42 -3.29 4.31
N PHE A 109 -14.55 -2.30 4.10
CA PHE A 109 -13.33 -2.49 3.35
C PHE A 109 -12.30 -3.21 4.21
N ASN A 110 -11.98 -4.42 3.79
CA ASN A 110 -10.94 -5.23 4.40
C ASN A 110 -9.77 -5.35 3.41
N PRO A 111 -8.61 -4.71 3.69
CA PRO A 111 -7.45 -4.75 2.80
C PRO A 111 -6.80 -6.14 2.70
N PHE A 112 -7.18 -7.08 3.56
CA PHE A 112 -6.61 -8.42 3.65
C PHE A 112 -7.33 -9.46 2.78
N GLN A 113 -8.46 -9.11 2.15
CA GLN A 113 -9.24 -10.03 1.34
C GLN A 113 -9.75 -9.41 0.03
N LYS A 114 -10.35 -10.23 -0.83
CA LYS A 114 -11.03 -9.75 -2.02
C LYS A 114 -12.17 -8.82 -1.62
N TRP A 115 -12.18 -7.61 -2.14
CA TRP A 115 -13.30 -6.71 -1.95
C TRP A 115 -14.47 -7.15 -2.84
N ASN A 116 -15.58 -7.57 -2.21
CA ASN A 116 -16.74 -8.13 -2.91
C ASN A 116 -18.09 -7.64 -2.36
N GLN A 117 -18.14 -7.05 -1.16
CA GLN A 117 -19.40 -6.78 -0.45
C GLN A 117 -19.53 -5.34 0.11
N GLY A 118 -18.49 -4.50 0.05
CA GLY A 118 -18.58 -3.13 0.58
C GLY A 118 -19.23 -2.13 -0.39
N MET A 119 -19.68 -1.00 0.16
CA MET A 119 -20.17 0.15 -0.60
C MET A 119 -19.13 1.27 -0.58
N GLY A 120 -18.85 1.87 -1.74
CA GLY A 120 -18.15 3.14 -1.82
C GLY A 120 -19.17 4.26 -1.98
N MET A 121 -19.14 5.27 -1.12
CA MET A 121 -20.03 6.43 -1.16
C MET A 121 -19.27 7.70 -0.79
N SER A 122 -19.81 8.87 -1.14
CA SER A 122 -19.16 10.13 -0.75
C SER A 122 -19.23 10.31 0.77
N TYR A 123 -18.25 11.02 1.32
CA TYR A 123 -18.15 11.30 2.75
C TYR A 123 -19.38 12.05 3.27
N GLU A 124 -19.92 12.98 2.49
CA GLU A 124 -21.10 13.76 2.88
C GLU A 124 -22.32 12.86 3.07
N ILE A 125 -22.54 11.94 2.12
CA ILE A 125 -23.63 10.95 2.22
C ILE A 125 -23.37 10.00 3.40
N PHE A 126 -22.13 9.55 3.55
CA PHE A 126 -21.75 8.66 4.66
C PHE A 126 -22.02 9.30 6.03
N ALA A 127 -21.69 10.58 6.20
CA ALA A 127 -21.88 11.32 7.45
C ALA A 127 -23.36 11.49 7.82
N GLU A 128 -24.26 11.50 6.83
CA GLU A 128 -25.70 11.60 7.04
C GLU A 128 -26.40 10.24 7.25
N ILE A 129 -25.74 9.13 6.90
CA ILE A 129 -26.31 7.79 7.08
C ILE A 129 -26.27 7.42 8.55
N GLY A 130 -27.46 7.31 9.15
CA GLY A 130 -27.64 6.68 10.45
C GLY A 130 -27.25 5.20 10.38
N TYR A 131 -26.04 4.88 10.84
CA TYR A 131 -25.55 3.51 10.90
C TYR A 131 -25.64 2.97 12.32
N ASN A 132 -26.50 1.97 12.55
CA ASN A 132 -26.79 1.41 13.88
C ASN A 132 -25.94 0.18 14.23
N ASN A 133 -24.75 0.05 13.65
CA ASN A 133 -23.84 -1.06 13.93
C ASN A 133 -22.40 -0.55 14.11
N PHE A 134 -21.50 -1.37 14.66
CA PHE A 134 -20.09 -0.99 14.77
C PHE A 134 -19.42 -1.13 13.40
N ILE A 135 -18.71 -0.09 12.95
CA ILE A 135 -17.84 -0.16 11.76
C ILE A 135 -16.41 -0.32 12.27
N ASP A 136 -15.80 -1.47 11.98
CA ASP A 136 -14.41 -1.78 12.30
C ASP A 136 -13.48 -1.70 11.08
N SER A 137 -14.05 -1.41 9.90
CA SER A 137 -13.40 -1.52 8.60
C SER A 137 -13.75 -0.33 7.70
N LEU A 138 -13.17 0.82 8.04
CA LEU A 138 -13.29 2.07 7.26
C LEU A 138 -12.07 2.30 6.38
N GLY A 139 -12.30 2.54 5.09
CA GLY A 139 -11.26 2.93 4.14
C GLY A 139 -11.52 4.29 3.54
N PHE A 140 -10.50 5.14 3.51
CA PHE A 140 -10.57 6.46 2.91
C PHE A 140 -9.85 6.47 1.57
N ASN A 141 -10.56 6.89 0.53
CA ASN A 141 -9.93 7.16 -0.76
C ASN A 141 -9.06 8.41 -0.65
N TRP A 142 -7.76 8.26 -0.88
CA TRP A 142 -6.83 9.39 -0.95
C TRP A 142 -6.76 10.02 -2.34
N GLY A 143 -7.06 9.22 -3.36
CA GLY A 143 -7.05 9.63 -4.74
C GLY A 143 -7.06 8.44 -5.67
N MET A 144 -7.13 8.74 -6.96
CA MET A 144 -7.16 7.72 -8.00
C MET A 144 -6.29 8.08 -9.19
N PHE A 145 -5.94 7.06 -9.97
CA PHE A 145 -5.26 7.22 -11.25
C PHE A 145 -5.76 6.16 -12.24
N PHE A 146 -5.52 6.39 -13.52
CA PHE A 146 -5.90 5.47 -14.58
C PHE A 146 -4.67 4.72 -15.08
N LEU A 147 -4.61 3.42 -14.82
CA LEU A 147 -3.50 2.57 -15.21
C LEU A 147 -3.66 2.13 -16.68
N SER A 148 -2.71 2.53 -17.52
CA SER A 148 -2.57 1.96 -18.87
C SER A 148 -2.17 0.49 -18.77
N PRO A 149 -2.88 -0.43 -19.44
CA PRO A 149 -2.56 -1.84 -19.42
C PRO A 149 -1.30 -2.18 -20.23
N ILE A 150 -0.89 -1.30 -21.15
CA ILE A 150 0.23 -1.49 -22.08
C ILE A 150 1.19 -0.30 -21.93
N PHE A 151 2.44 -0.60 -21.60
CA PHE A 151 3.56 0.34 -21.57
C PHE A 151 4.89 -0.41 -21.47
N ASP A 152 6.00 0.23 -21.87
CA ASP A 152 7.35 -0.29 -21.59
C ASP A 152 7.79 0.12 -20.17
N LYS A 153 8.05 -0.88 -19.33
CA LYS A 153 8.54 -0.67 -17.95
C LYS A 153 9.88 0.06 -17.88
N ARG A 154 10.73 -0.09 -18.89
CA ARG A 154 12.05 0.56 -18.96
C ARG A 154 11.94 2.04 -19.23
N ASP A 155 10.81 2.45 -19.80
CA ASP A 155 10.53 3.79 -20.27
C ASP A 155 9.77 4.64 -19.24
N VAL A 156 9.38 4.03 -18.12
CA VAL A 156 8.66 4.68 -17.02
C VAL A 156 9.53 5.78 -16.39
N GLN A 157 8.95 6.98 -16.30
CA GLN A 157 9.56 8.14 -15.67
C GLN A 157 9.03 8.27 -14.24
N LEU A 158 9.94 8.28 -13.28
CA LEU A 158 9.67 8.54 -11.86
C LEU A 158 10.74 9.50 -11.36
N PRO A 159 10.43 10.35 -10.36
CA PRO A 159 11.44 11.18 -9.71
C PRO A 159 12.59 10.32 -9.21
N GLU A 160 13.80 10.69 -9.63
CA GLU A 160 15.06 10.11 -9.17
C GLU A 160 15.65 11.00 -8.08
N ASN A 161 16.55 10.43 -7.28
CA ASN A 161 17.39 11.24 -6.40
C ASN A 161 18.68 11.57 -7.16
N GLU A 162 19.02 12.85 -7.29
CA GLU A 162 20.22 13.33 -8.00
C GLU A 162 21.52 12.87 -7.33
N ASP A 163 21.49 12.63 -6.02
CA ASP A 163 22.66 12.16 -5.26
C ASP A 163 22.95 10.66 -5.50
N TYR A 164 21.98 9.90 -6.02
CA TYR A 164 22.13 8.45 -6.17
C TYR A 164 22.75 8.06 -7.50
N THR A 165 23.48 6.95 -7.47
CA THR A 165 23.97 6.32 -8.70
C THR A 165 22.82 5.94 -9.64
N ASN A 166 23.08 5.97 -10.95
CA ASN A 166 22.13 5.53 -11.97
C ASN A 166 21.61 4.10 -11.73
N GLU A 167 22.46 3.21 -11.23
CA GLU A 167 22.08 1.84 -10.90
C GLU A 167 21.06 1.80 -9.74
N MET A 168 21.31 2.58 -8.68
CA MET A 168 20.44 2.68 -7.52
C MET A 168 19.06 3.24 -7.92
N ASN A 169 19.05 4.36 -8.65
CA ASN A 169 17.82 4.94 -9.20
C ASN A 169 17.06 3.95 -10.11
N ALA A 170 17.77 3.15 -10.92
CA ALA A 170 17.15 2.12 -11.75
C ALA A 170 16.50 0.98 -10.94
N LYS A 171 17.12 0.54 -9.84
CA LYS A 171 16.55 -0.47 -8.93
C LYS A 171 15.26 0.04 -8.29
N PHE A 172 15.32 1.25 -7.75
CA PHE A 172 14.19 1.94 -7.13
C PHE A 172 13.02 2.18 -8.09
N ARG A 173 13.31 2.67 -9.30
CA ARG A 173 12.32 2.79 -10.38
C ARG A 173 11.67 1.45 -10.70
N ARG A 174 12.47 0.39 -10.92
CA ARG A 174 11.95 -0.95 -11.23
C ARG A 174 11.01 -1.47 -10.14
N TYR A 175 11.35 -1.25 -8.88
CA TYR A 175 10.50 -1.64 -7.76
C TYR A 175 9.16 -0.89 -7.79
N LYS A 176 9.19 0.45 -7.81
CA LYS A 176 8.00 1.30 -7.86
C LYS A 176 7.12 0.95 -9.06
N THR A 177 7.70 0.75 -10.26
CA THR A 177 6.96 0.36 -11.45
C THR A 177 6.21 -0.96 -11.27
N ASN A 178 6.82 -1.96 -10.64
CA ASN A 178 6.16 -3.25 -10.41
C ASN A 178 5.14 -3.20 -9.27
N LEU A 179 5.35 -2.33 -8.28
CA LEU A 179 4.43 -2.14 -7.16
C LEU A 179 3.20 -1.33 -7.57
N TYR A 180 3.37 -0.17 -8.20
CA TYR A 180 2.27 0.75 -8.51
C TYR A 180 1.57 0.44 -9.84
N PHE A 181 2.32 0.04 -10.87
CA PHE A 181 1.82 0.00 -12.26
C PHE A 181 1.64 -1.41 -12.83
N LYS A 182 1.71 -2.46 -12.00
CA LYS A 182 1.32 -3.80 -12.43
C LYS A 182 -0.20 -3.85 -12.61
N ASN A 183 -0.67 -4.39 -13.73
CA ASN A 183 -2.10 -4.57 -13.97
C ASN A 183 -2.73 -5.49 -12.93
N PHE A 184 -3.94 -5.13 -12.51
CA PHE A 184 -4.77 -5.99 -11.68
C PHE A 184 -5.37 -7.11 -12.52
N LYS A 185 -5.34 -8.33 -11.98
CA LYS A 185 -5.94 -9.52 -12.59
C LYS A 185 -7.15 -10.04 -11.81
N ASN A 186 -7.39 -9.49 -10.63
CA ASN A 186 -8.48 -9.83 -9.72
C ASN A 186 -8.79 -8.62 -8.83
N SER A 187 -9.78 -8.77 -7.95
CA SER A 187 -10.22 -7.74 -6.99
C SER A 187 -9.40 -7.70 -5.69
N VAL A 188 -8.28 -8.42 -5.59
CA VAL A 188 -7.45 -8.39 -4.38
C VAL A 188 -6.69 -7.05 -4.34
N PRO A 189 -6.86 -6.25 -3.27
CA PRO A 189 -6.07 -5.05 -3.08
C PRO A 189 -4.57 -5.38 -3.05
N ARG A 190 -3.76 -4.50 -3.63
CA ARG A 190 -2.30 -4.62 -3.53
C ARG A 190 -1.81 -3.72 -2.41
N ARG A 191 -1.31 -4.35 -1.35
CA ARG A 191 -0.66 -3.65 -0.24
C ARG A 191 0.59 -2.91 -0.72
N VAL A 192 0.68 -1.63 -0.35
CA VAL A 192 1.87 -0.79 -0.49
C VAL A 192 2.61 -0.69 0.84
N PHE A 193 1.86 -0.63 1.94
CA PHE A 193 2.42 -0.50 3.29
C PHE A 193 1.44 -1.05 4.35
N GLY A 194 1.98 -1.43 5.52
CA GLY A 194 1.20 -1.73 6.73
C GLY A 194 0.91 -3.22 6.94
N CYS A 195 0.02 -3.56 7.87
CA CYS A 195 -0.31 -4.95 8.25
C CYS A 195 -0.64 -5.84 7.05
N GLY A 196 -0.36 -7.13 7.17
CA GLY A 196 -0.64 -8.19 6.20
C GLY A 196 -1.89 -9.01 6.50
N SER A 197 -2.39 -8.95 7.73
CA SER A 197 -3.52 -9.76 8.15
C SER A 197 -4.37 -9.10 9.25
N PRO A 198 -5.62 -9.56 9.46
CA PRO A 198 -6.47 -9.06 10.55
C PRO A 198 -5.89 -9.32 11.94
N ILE A 199 -5.15 -10.42 12.15
CA ILE A 199 -4.56 -10.75 13.45
C ILE A 199 -3.44 -9.78 13.83
N GLU A 200 -2.65 -9.33 12.84
CA GLU A 200 -1.63 -8.30 13.05
C GLU A 200 -2.27 -6.96 13.42
N LEU A 201 -3.35 -6.57 12.73
CA LEU A 201 -4.12 -5.36 13.06
C LEU A 201 -4.66 -5.42 14.49
N PHE A 202 -5.25 -6.55 14.88
CA PHE A 202 -5.81 -6.71 16.22
C PHE A 202 -4.73 -6.61 17.31
N LEU A 203 -3.57 -7.22 17.09
CA LEU A 203 -2.43 -7.07 17.99
C LEU A 203 -1.92 -5.62 18.04
N LEU A 204 -1.80 -4.96 16.89
CA LEU A 204 -1.37 -3.56 16.78
C LEU A 204 -2.29 -2.61 17.56
N GLN A 205 -3.62 -2.81 17.47
CA GLN A 205 -4.60 -2.07 18.26
C GLN A 205 -4.43 -2.30 19.76
N GLY A 206 -4.22 -3.55 20.19
CA GLY A 206 -3.94 -3.88 21.59
C GLY A 206 -2.66 -3.23 22.12
N LEU A 207 -1.59 -3.24 21.33
CA LEU A 207 -0.32 -2.59 21.66
C LEU A 207 -0.48 -1.08 21.79
N HIS A 208 -1.29 -0.47 20.93
CA HIS A 208 -1.58 0.96 21.02
C HIS A 208 -2.26 1.34 22.34
N VAL A 209 -3.20 0.54 22.84
CA VAL A 209 -3.84 0.75 24.15
C VAL A 209 -2.81 0.69 25.29
N LYS A 210 -1.75 -0.11 25.12
CA LYS A 210 -0.60 -0.20 26.04
C LYS A 210 0.47 0.89 25.80
N ASN A 211 0.24 1.85 24.90
CA ASN A 211 1.20 2.86 24.47
C ASN A 211 2.50 2.28 23.88
N LEU A 212 2.41 1.10 23.24
CA LEU A 212 3.52 0.46 22.55
C LEU A 212 3.34 0.66 21.04
N THR A 213 4.34 1.27 20.40
CA THR A 213 4.31 1.62 18.97
C THR A 213 5.43 0.90 18.21
N PRO A 214 5.14 -0.28 17.63
CA PRO A 214 6.11 -0.98 16.79
C PRO A 214 6.16 -0.44 15.35
N ASN A 215 7.25 -0.72 14.66
CA ASN A 215 7.31 -0.66 13.20
C ASN A 215 6.60 -1.88 12.61
N MET A 216 5.72 -1.67 11.63
CA MET A 216 5.02 -2.76 10.94
C MET A 216 5.88 -3.33 9.80
N GLN A 217 5.73 -4.63 9.52
CA GLN A 217 6.25 -5.32 8.33
C GLN A 217 7.72 -5.00 8.04
N THR A 218 8.57 -5.20 9.05
CA THR A 218 9.97 -4.78 9.00
C THR A 218 10.85 -5.87 8.41
N SER A 219 11.58 -5.54 7.34
CA SER A 219 12.55 -6.42 6.70
C SER A 219 13.88 -6.39 7.46
N ILE A 220 14.39 -7.58 7.81
CA ILE A 220 15.68 -7.76 8.49
C ILE A 220 16.62 -8.56 7.60
N PHE A 221 17.82 -8.04 7.36
CA PHE A 221 18.80 -8.60 6.45
C PHE A 221 19.99 -9.25 7.17
N LYS A 222 20.64 -10.22 6.51
CA LYS A 222 21.82 -10.94 7.02
C LYS A 222 23.01 -10.04 7.33
N THR A 223 23.06 -8.88 6.69
CA THR A 223 24.09 -7.85 6.86
C THR A 223 23.82 -6.95 8.07
N GLY A 224 22.66 -7.10 8.72
CA GLY A 224 22.28 -6.40 9.96
C GLY A 224 21.38 -5.19 9.75
N GLU A 225 21.18 -4.75 8.50
CA GLU A 225 20.27 -3.65 8.21
C GLU A 225 18.81 -4.06 8.40
N ILE A 226 18.03 -3.09 8.87
CA ILE A 226 16.64 -3.24 9.26
C ILE A 226 15.87 -2.08 8.62
N VAL A 227 14.88 -2.40 7.79
CA VAL A 227 14.14 -1.42 7.01
C VAL A 227 12.65 -1.74 7.05
N SER A 228 11.82 -0.77 7.43
CA SER A 228 10.38 -0.99 7.61
C SER A 228 9.62 -0.94 6.30
N ASN A 229 10.17 -0.24 5.32
CA ASN A 229 9.57 -0.13 4.00
C ASN A 229 10.62 0.34 2.98
N TYR A 230 10.18 0.39 1.73
CA TYR A 230 10.96 0.90 0.61
C TYR A 230 11.44 2.36 0.81
N PHE A 231 10.67 3.21 1.49
CA PHE A 231 11.08 4.61 1.72
C PHE A 231 12.27 4.69 2.67
N ASP A 232 12.36 3.82 3.67
CA ASP A 232 13.54 3.70 4.53
C ASP A 232 14.78 3.32 3.70
N MET A 233 14.66 2.28 2.86
CA MET A 233 15.72 1.89 1.91
C MET A 233 16.17 3.06 1.02
N GLN A 234 15.21 3.82 0.49
CA GLN A 234 15.50 4.98 -0.33
C GLN A 234 16.21 6.05 0.50
N ARG A 235 15.67 6.47 1.64
CA ARG A 235 16.25 7.48 2.54
C ARG A 235 17.70 7.16 2.90
N ASP A 236 17.99 5.90 3.16
CA ASP A 236 19.30 5.44 3.64
C ASP A 236 20.26 5.07 2.49
N GLU A 237 19.92 5.40 1.23
CA GLU A 237 20.67 5.08 0.01
C GLU A 237 21.06 3.59 -0.10
N LEU A 238 20.15 2.72 0.30
CA LEU A 238 20.43 1.31 0.48
C LEU A 238 19.51 0.47 -0.40
N TRP A 239 20.09 -0.41 -1.21
CA TRP A 239 19.34 -1.47 -1.89
C TRP A 239 19.85 -2.83 -1.47
N LEU A 240 19.01 -3.55 -0.72
CA LEU A 240 19.27 -4.92 -0.32
C LEU A 240 18.35 -5.87 -1.09
N GLY A 241 18.96 -6.81 -1.79
CA GLY A 241 18.23 -7.82 -2.54
C GLY A 241 17.60 -8.88 -1.63
N GLN A 242 16.52 -9.50 -2.12
CA GLN A 242 15.75 -10.52 -1.40
C GLN A 242 16.62 -11.71 -0.97
N GLU A 243 17.71 -12.00 -1.68
CA GLU A 243 18.65 -13.08 -1.35
C GLU A 243 19.37 -12.88 -0.01
N ARG A 244 19.44 -11.62 0.46
CA ARG A 244 20.03 -11.26 1.75
C ARG A 244 18.99 -11.15 2.87
N LEU A 245 17.70 -11.21 2.55
CA LEU A 245 16.64 -11.11 3.54
C LEU A 245 16.64 -12.35 4.44
N ILE A 246 16.66 -12.14 5.76
CA ILE A 246 16.39 -13.20 6.74
C ILE A 246 14.88 -13.45 6.74
N THR A 247 14.11 -12.39 7.05
CA THR A 247 12.66 -12.40 7.09
C THR A 247 12.10 -10.98 7.05
N GLU A 248 10.82 -10.86 6.70
CA GLU A 248 9.97 -9.73 7.06
C GLU A 248 9.26 -10.12 8.37
N VAL A 249 9.34 -9.28 9.41
CA VAL A 249 8.68 -9.50 10.70
C VAL A 249 7.43 -8.65 10.77
N ASP A 250 6.38 -9.16 11.41
CA ASP A 250 5.07 -8.49 11.39
C ASP A 250 5.10 -7.17 12.16
N LEU A 251 5.71 -7.19 13.35
CA LEU A 251 5.92 -6.01 14.18
C LEU A 251 7.36 -6.03 14.74
N TYR A 252 8.00 -4.88 14.82
CA TYR A 252 9.37 -4.73 15.32
C TYR A 252 9.51 -3.54 16.26
N PHE A 253 10.18 -3.73 17.40
CA PHE A 253 10.56 -2.65 18.31
C PHE A 253 12.06 -2.40 18.23
N PRO A 254 12.52 -1.34 17.54
CA PRO A 254 13.94 -1.09 17.31
C PRO A 254 14.76 -0.94 18.59
N GLU A 255 14.23 -0.20 19.57
CA GLU A 255 14.92 0.09 20.83
C GLU A 255 15.19 -1.17 21.66
N LYS A 256 14.31 -2.17 21.54
CA LYS A 256 14.38 -3.44 22.29
C LYS A 256 14.97 -4.57 21.46
N LYS A 257 15.27 -4.32 20.18
CA LYS A 257 15.62 -5.37 19.20
C LYS A 257 14.67 -6.56 19.29
N LEU A 258 13.37 -6.28 19.29
CA LEU A 258 12.34 -7.28 19.50
C LEU A 258 11.49 -7.44 18.23
N ALA A 259 11.55 -8.63 17.64
CA ALA A 259 10.71 -9.05 16.52
C ALA A 259 9.50 -9.86 17.03
N ILE A 260 8.32 -9.52 16.52
CA ILE A 260 7.07 -10.21 16.80
C ILE A 260 6.53 -10.83 15.52
N PHE A 261 6.16 -12.11 15.60
CA PHE A 261 5.51 -12.86 14.53
C PHE A 261 4.07 -13.22 14.91
N CYS A 262 3.14 -12.92 14.02
CA CYS A 262 1.73 -13.25 14.09
C CYS A 262 1.46 -14.50 13.24
N ASP A 263 1.58 -15.65 13.88
CA ASP A 263 1.54 -16.95 13.24
C ASP A 263 0.10 -17.38 12.89
N GLY A 264 -0.24 -17.37 11.60
CA GLY A 264 -1.54 -17.82 11.08
C GLY A 264 -1.80 -19.32 11.23
N LYS A 265 -2.98 -19.80 10.81
CA LYS A 265 -3.35 -21.23 10.92
C LYS A 265 -2.69 -22.13 9.86
N GLU A 266 -2.16 -21.57 8.77
CA GLU A 266 -1.73 -22.33 7.60
C GLU A 266 -0.24 -22.11 7.31
N PHE A 267 0.52 -23.21 7.35
CA PHE A 267 1.94 -23.35 6.94
C PHE A 267 3.02 -22.84 7.91
N HIS A 268 3.16 -23.53 9.05
CA HIS A 268 4.41 -23.49 9.82
C HIS A 268 5.40 -24.53 9.32
N ASP A 269 6.47 -24.06 8.69
CA ASP A 269 7.68 -24.84 8.50
C ASP A 269 8.59 -24.62 9.71
N ALA A 270 8.51 -25.53 10.68
CA ALA A 270 9.28 -25.44 11.92
C ALA A 270 10.79 -25.39 11.69
N GLU A 271 11.30 -25.91 10.58
CA GLU A 271 12.73 -25.81 10.25
C GLU A 271 13.08 -24.41 9.77
N LYS A 272 12.26 -23.84 8.89
CA LYS A 272 12.40 -22.44 8.45
C LYS A 272 12.31 -21.47 9.63
N ASP A 273 11.32 -21.64 10.50
CA ASP A 273 11.12 -20.75 11.65
C ASP A 273 12.31 -20.81 12.62
N ARG A 274 12.83 -22.02 12.91
CA ARG A 274 14.06 -22.17 13.72
C ARG A 274 15.26 -21.49 13.08
N ARG A 275 15.41 -21.58 11.75
CA ARG A 275 16.50 -20.90 11.04
C ARG A 275 16.39 -19.39 11.17
N ILE A 276 15.19 -18.83 10.98
CA ILE A 276 14.94 -17.39 11.12
C ILE A 276 15.30 -16.94 12.54
N VAL A 277 14.81 -17.64 13.57
CA VAL A 277 15.11 -17.30 14.97
C VAL A 277 16.61 -17.29 15.22
N LYS A 278 17.34 -18.33 14.78
CA LYS A 278 18.80 -18.40 14.94
C LYS A 278 19.52 -17.26 14.22
N GLU A 279 19.10 -16.91 13.00
CA GLU A 279 19.69 -15.80 12.24
C GLU A 279 19.41 -14.45 12.92
N LEU A 280 18.22 -14.25 13.51
CA LEU A 280 17.89 -13.04 14.28
C LEU A 280 18.66 -12.95 15.59
N GLU A 281 18.82 -14.06 16.32
CA GLU A 281 19.62 -14.13 17.55
C GLU A 281 21.08 -13.74 17.31
N GLN A 282 21.65 -14.12 16.16
CA GLN A 282 23.00 -13.73 15.76
C GLN A 282 23.16 -12.21 15.58
N LEU A 283 22.08 -11.50 15.25
CA LEU A 283 22.04 -10.03 15.18
C LEU A 283 21.68 -9.37 16.53
N GLY A 284 21.52 -10.19 17.59
CA GLY A 284 21.07 -9.74 18.90
C GLY A 284 19.60 -9.33 18.93
N ILE A 285 18.77 -9.90 18.05
CA ILE A 285 17.34 -9.63 17.94
C ILE A 285 16.57 -10.78 18.61
N GLN A 286 15.77 -10.43 19.61
CA GLN A 286 14.86 -11.36 20.27
C GLN A 286 13.62 -11.57 19.42
N SER A 287 13.08 -12.79 19.42
CA SER A 287 11.89 -13.15 18.66
C SER A 287 10.80 -13.69 19.57
N LEU A 288 9.59 -13.11 19.50
CA LEU A 288 8.38 -13.67 20.08
C LEU A 288 7.42 -14.06 18.96
N ARG A 289 6.79 -15.22 19.12
CA ARG A 289 5.84 -15.75 18.14
C ARG A 289 4.54 -16.09 18.82
N PHE A 290 3.43 -15.63 18.25
CA PHE A 290 2.10 -15.84 18.78
C PHE A 290 1.20 -16.37 17.68
N SER A 291 0.58 -17.52 17.94
CA SER A 291 -0.46 -18.04 17.06
C SER A 291 -1.66 -17.10 17.00
N GLY A 292 -2.38 -17.11 15.89
CA GLY A 292 -3.63 -16.37 15.73
C GLY A 292 -4.61 -16.68 16.85
N LYS A 293 -4.66 -17.93 17.33
CA LYS A 293 -5.50 -18.32 18.48
C LYS A 293 -5.10 -17.61 19.77
N GLN A 294 -3.80 -17.53 20.08
CA GLN A 294 -3.32 -16.80 21.26
C GLN A 294 -3.70 -15.32 21.18
N ILE A 295 -3.52 -14.71 20.00
CA ILE A 295 -3.85 -13.30 19.78
C ILE A 295 -5.37 -13.06 19.92
N THR A 296 -6.22 -13.91 19.32
CA THR A 296 -7.67 -13.70 19.33
C THR A 296 -8.35 -14.08 20.63
N GLU A 297 -7.86 -15.11 21.34
CA GLU A 297 -8.52 -15.63 22.56
C GLU A 297 -7.87 -15.14 23.85
N ASN A 298 -6.61 -14.69 23.81
CA ASN A 298 -5.87 -14.29 25.00
C ASN A 298 -4.92 -13.10 24.72
N LEU A 299 -5.48 -12.05 24.10
CA LEU A 299 -4.73 -10.85 23.73
C LEU A 299 -3.99 -10.24 24.92
N GLU A 300 -4.62 -10.15 26.09
CA GLU A 300 -4.01 -9.54 27.28
C GLU A 300 -2.72 -10.26 27.71
N ALA A 301 -2.70 -11.60 27.72
CA ALA A 301 -1.48 -12.34 28.04
C ALA A 301 -0.39 -12.13 26.99
N VAL A 302 -0.76 -12.03 25.70
CA VAL A 302 0.18 -11.71 24.61
C VAL A 302 0.78 -10.32 24.83
N LEU A 303 -0.05 -9.30 25.08
CA LEU A 303 0.39 -7.93 25.33
C LEU A 303 1.32 -7.85 26.54
N ASN A 304 0.95 -8.49 27.66
CA ASN A 304 1.78 -8.53 28.86
C ASN A 304 3.12 -9.26 28.62
N SER A 305 3.15 -10.27 27.73
CA SER A 305 4.41 -10.94 27.35
C SER A 305 5.33 -10.02 26.55
N ILE A 306 4.77 -9.20 25.67
CA ILE A 306 5.53 -8.22 24.87
C ILE A 306 6.01 -7.09 25.77
N GLU A 307 5.15 -6.55 26.62
CA GLU A 307 5.44 -5.46 27.56
C GLU A 307 6.60 -5.81 28.51
N ARG A 308 6.72 -7.07 28.94
CA ARG A 308 7.87 -7.52 29.78
C ARG A 308 9.23 -7.48 29.09
N GLN A 309 9.26 -7.43 27.76
CA GLN A 309 10.50 -7.28 26.99
C GLN A 309 10.83 -5.81 26.71
N TYR A 310 9.91 -4.89 27.01
CA TYR A 310 10.10 -3.45 26.93
C TYR A 310 10.79 -2.93 28.19
#